data_AF-A0A3M0WSF0-F1
#
_entry.id   AF-A0A3M0WSF0-F1
#
_cell.length_a   1.000
_cell.length_b   1.000
_cell.length_c   1.000
_cell.angle_alpha   90.00
_cell.angle_beta   90.00
_cell.angle_gamma   90.00
#
_symmetry.space_group_name_H-M   'P 1'
#
loop_
_entity.id
_entity.type
_entity.pdbx_description
1 polymer ?
#
loop_
_entity_poly.entity_id
_entity_poly.type
_entity_poly.pdbx_seq_one_letter_code
_entity_poly.pdbx_strand_id
1 'polypeptide(L)'
;MRRLIKYSKSMAIILLIFTLAYCTCKTCQQKDEFIISVPDSIFVKGDQFISSRVGDEFFKNNFFRDFVFSKKIGSEYYLRYNYRSLDYDFVDEPVYFWTDSLGNVIPNKEIVGIPNCLYSPELCEYAIDREDAIHIAKDEGLAKGVREWDVSFRWNAELKSYIWHILSTTWEIGSGDNYKAKGEEIMIDPVSGSVLKKREWQIR
;
A
#
# COMPACT_ATOMS: atom_id res chain seq x y z
N MET A 1 36.11 -79.56 -11.27
CA MET A 1 37.34 -78.93 -11.79
C MET A 1 37.04 -78.42 -13.20
N ARG A 2 37.27 -77.12 -13.46
CA ARG A 2 37.31 -76.42 -14.77
C ARG A 2 35.96 -76.20 -15.50
N ARG A 3 35.43 -74.96 -15.52
CA ARG A 3 35.76 -73.78 -16.38
C ARG A 3 35.03 -73.90 -17.74
N LEU A 4 34.51 -72.88 -18.44
CA LEU A 4 34.31 -71.42 -18.33
C LEU A 4 33.46 -71.03 -19.58
N ILE A 5 32.61 -70.01 -19.44
CA ILE A 5 32.32 -68.89 -20.38
C ILE A 5 32.01 -69.21 -21.87
N LYS A 6 30.88 -68.70 -22.40
CA LYS A 6 30.85 -67.65 -23.45
C LYS A 6 29.43 -67.18 -23.83
N TYR A 7 29.31 -65.85 -23.87
CA TYR A 7 28.31 -64.94 -24.44
C TYR A 7 27.66 -65.39 -25.75
N SER A 8 26.42 -64.95 -26.04
CA SER A 8 26.06 -64.22 -27.28
C SER A 8 24.55 -64.20 -27.60
N LYS A 9 24.01 -62.98 -27.71
CA LYS A 9 22.99 -62.48 -28.67
C LYS A 9 21.50 -62.89 -28.57
N SER A 10 20.71 -61.86 -28.29
CA SER A 10 19.60 -61.32 -29.10
C SER A 10 18.31 -62.14 -29.33
N MET A 11 17.21 -61.54 -28.85
CA MET A 11 15.80 -61.51 -29.32
C MET A 11 14.92 -61.52 -28.06
N ALA A 12 13.87 -60.74 -27.84
CA ALA A 12 13.05 -59.81 -28.61
C ALA A 12 12.54 -58.76 -27.58
N ILE A 13 11.97 -57.60 -27.91
CA ILE A 13 10.60 -57.40 -28.40
C ILE A 13 10.48 -55.91 -28.71
N ILE A 14 9.90 -55.61 -29.86
CA ILE A 14 9.63 -54.29 -30.42
C ILE A 14 8.13 -53.98 -30.26
N LEU A 15 7.86 -52.71 -29.95
CA LEU A 15 6.60 -51.95 -30.07
C LEU A 15 5.43 -52.28 -29.11
N LEU A 16 5.15 -51.35 -28.21
CA LEU A 16 3.84 -50.69 -28.24
C LEU A 16 3.99 -49.19 -27.96
N ILE A 17 3.47 -48.43 -28.90
CA ILE A 17 3.53 -46.99 -29.06
C ILE A 17 2.66 -46.34 -27.98
N PHE A 18 3.26 -45.67 -27.00
CA PHE A 18 2.59 -44.62 -26.25
C PHE A 18 2.91 -43.29 -26.93
N THR A 19 1.94 -42.80 -27.69
CA THR A 19 1.88 -41.46 -28.23
C THR A 19 1.96 -40.46 -27.09
N LEU A 20 3.16 -39.90 -26.88
CA LEU A 20 3.35 -38.66 -26.15
C LEU A 20 2.57 -37.58 -26.89
N ALA A 21 1.37 -37.27 -26.41
CA ALA A 21 0.68 -36.02 -26.69
C ALA A 21 1.53 -34.90 -26.06
N TYR A 22 2.60 -34.53 -26.75
CA TYR A 22 3.23 -33.23 -26.58
C TYR A 22 2.21 -32.18 -27.00
N CYS A 23 1.38 -31.75 -26.05
CA CYS A 23 0.80 -30.42 -26.09
C CYS A 23 1.98 -29.44 -26.05
N THR A 24 2.46 -29.07 -27.24
CA THR A 24 3.28 -27.88 -27.42
C THR A 24 2.35 -26.69 -27.20
N CYS A 25 2.21 -26.27 -25.94
CA CYS A 25 1.55 -25.01 -25.61
C CYS A 25 2.42 -23.88 -26.17
N LYS A 26 2.13 -23.46 -27.41
CA LYS A 26 2.79 -22.35 -28.12
C LYS A 26 2.41 -20.96 -27.58
N THR A 27 1.78 -20.89 -26.40
CA THR A 27 1.32 -19.64 -25.78
C THR A 27 1.75 -19.45 -24.33
N CYS A 28 2.69 -20.26 -23.83
CA CYS A 28 3.46 -19.92 -22.63
C CYS A 28 4.64 -19.00 -22.97
N GLN A 29 4.41 -17.95 -23.78
CA GLN A 29 5.18 -16.73 -23.61
C GLN A 29 4.42 -15.94 -22.55
N GLN A 30 4.73 -16.21 -21.28
CA GLN A 30 4.60 -15.14 -20.31
C GLN A 30 5.40 -13.97 -20.89
N LYS A 31 4.70 -12.86 -21.13
CA LYS A 31 5.32 -11.56 -21.17
C LYS A 31 6.10 -11.45 -19.86
N ASP A 32 7.40 -11.76 -19.91
CA ASP A 32 8.36 -11.14 -19.01
C ASP A 32 8.33 -9.65 -19.38
N GLU A 33 7.30 -8.94 -18.92
CA GLU A 33 7.49 -7.54 -18.60
C GLU A 33 8.66 -7.55 -17.64
N PHE A 34 9.83 -7.13 -18.14
CA PHE A 34 10.97 -6.83 -17.31
C PHE A 34 10.46 -5.90 -16.21
N ILE A 35 10.19 -6.46 -15.03
CA ILE A 35 10.09 -5.67 -13.81
C ILE A 35 11.49 -5.09 -13.68
N ILE A 36 11.69 -3.88 -14.21
CA ILE A 36 12.90 -3.12 -13.95
C ILE A 36 12.83 -2.84 -12.46
N SER A 37 13.46 -3.72 -11.70
CA SER A 37 13.55 -3.60 -10.26
C SER A 37 14.18 -2.26 -9.95
N VAL A 38 13.57 -1.54 -9.02
CA VAL A 38 14.15 -0.28 -8.55
C VAL A 38 15.50 -0.61 -7.92
N PRO A 39 16.62 0.01 -8.37
CA PRO A 39 17.93 -0.25 -7.80
C PRO A 39 17.96 0.05 -6.30
N ASP A 40 18.66 -0.76 -5.51
CA ASP A 40 18.76 -0.57 -4.07
C ASP A 40 19.33 0.81 -3.69
N SER A 41 20.22 1.37 -4.51
CA SER A 41 20.73 2.73 -4.32
C SER A 41 19.65 3.81 -4.32
N ILE A 42 18.56 3.62 -5.07
CA ILE A 42 17.41 4.52 -5.08
C ILE A 42 16.60 4.35 -3.79
N PHE A 43 16.42 3.12 -3.31
CA PHE A 43 15.80 2.90 -2.00
C PHE A 43 16.62 3.46 -0.85
N VAL A 44 17.95 3.34 -0.86
CA VAL A 44 18.82 3.96 0.15
C VAL A 44 18.61 5.48 0.21
N LYS A 45 18.43 6.14 -0.94
CA LYS A 45 18.09 7.57 -0.98
C LYS A 45 16.67 7.86 -0.49
N GLY A 46 15.71 6.99 -0.82
CA GLY A 46 14.35 7.08 -0.31
C GLY A 46 14.26 6.92 1.21
N ASP A 47 15.00 5.97 1.76
CA ASP A 47 15.13 5.74 3.19
C ASP A 47 15.70 6.99 3.88
N GLN A 48 16.81 7.53 3.36
CA GLN A 48 17.43 8.76 3.87
C GLN A 48 16.44 9.92 3.88
N PHE A 49 15.63 10.05 2.83
CA PHE A 49 14.61 11.09 2.76
C PHE A 49 13.54 10.92 3.84
N ILE A 50 12.93 9.73 3.97
CA ILE A 50 11.92 9.50 5.01
C ILE A 50 12.55 9.72 6.40
N SER A 51 13.71 9.11 6.66
CA SER A 51 14.45 9.22 7.91
C SER A 51 14.74 10.67 8.31
N SER A 52 15.12 11.51 7.34
CA SER A 52 15.35 12.95 7.58
C SER A 52 14.10 13.74 7.97
N ARG A 53 12.90 13.17 7.81
CA ARG A 53 11.61 13.80 8.10
C ARG A 53 11.01 13.28 9.39
N VAL A 54 11.14 11.98 9.66
CA VAL A 54 10.51 11.32 10.81
C VAL A 54 11.48 10.95 11.93
N GLY A 55 12.79 10.99 11.66
CA GLY A 55 13.84 10.53 12.57
C GLY A 55 14.23 9.05 12.34
N ASP A 56 15.51 8.73 12.57
CA ASP A 56 16.10 7.44 12.20
C ASP A 56 15.47 6.25 12.94
N GLU A 57 15.25 6.39 14.25
CA GLU A 57 14.64 5.33 15.06
C GLU A 57 13.20 5.08 14.64
N PHE A 58 12.42 6.15 14.47
CA PHE A 58 11.03 6.05 14.04
C PHE A 58 10.90 5.42 12.65
N PHE A 59 11.75 5.83 11.70
CA PHE A 59 11.80 5.25 10.37
C PHE A 59 12.06 3.74 10.43
N LYS A 60 13.13 3.33 11.13
CA LYS A 60 13.56 1.93 11.22
C LYS A 60 12.49 1.02 11.80
N ASN A 61 11.72 1.51 12.77
CA ASN A 61 10.72 0.71 13.47
C ASN A 61 9.39 0.63 12.72
N ASN A 62 9.05 1.65 11.91
CA ASN A 62 7.69 1.81 11.41
C ASN A 62 7.55 1.82 9.88
N PHE A 63 8.61 1.98 9.11
CA PHE A 63 8.53 2.08 7.64
C PHE A 63 9.17 0.88 6.96
N PHE A 64 8.42 0.29 6.02
CA PHE A 64 8.82 -0.91 5.31
C PHE A 64 8.76 -0.68 3.81
N ARG A 65 9.89 -0.87 3.10
CA ARG A 65 9.95 -0.76 1.63
C ARG A 65 8.95 -1.72 0.98
N ASP A 66 8.18 -1.24 0.01
CA ASP A 66 7.28 -2.04 -0.80
C ASP A 66 7.91 -2.29 -2.18
N PHE A 67 8.62 -3.40 -2.30
CA PHE A 67 9.29 -3.79 -3.54
C PHE A 67 8.34 -4.19 -4.67
N VAL A 68 7.09 -4.54 -4.35
CA VAL A 68 6.10 -5.01 -5.33
C VAL A 68 5.50 -3.83 -6.09
N PHE A 69 5.20 -2.75 -5.37
CA PHE A 69 4.56 -1.57 -5.95
C PHE A 69 5.54 -0.44 -6.31
N SER A 70 6.76 -0.48 -5.80
CA SER A 70 7.83 0.42 -6.26
C SER A 70 8.26 0.05 -7.69
N LYS A 71 8.37 1.04 -8.57
CA LYS A 71 8.65 0.81 -9.99
C LYS A 71 9.31 1.99 -10.68
N LYS A 72 10.05 1.70 -11.75
CA LYS A 72 10.54 2.71 -12.68
C LYS A 72 9.41 3.13 -13.64
N ILE A 73 9.25 4.44 -13.86
CA ILE A 73 8.29 5.01 -14.81
C ILE A 73 9.02 6.07 -15.62
N GLY A 74 9.26 5.80 -16.91
CA GLY A 74 10.11 6.66 -17.73
C GLY A 74 11.54 6.75 -17.17
N SER A 75 12.00 7.97 -16.89
CA SER A 75 13.31 8.26 -16.29
C SER A 75 13.31 8.34 -14.77
N GLU A 76 12.16 8.14 -14.13
CA GLU A 76 11.93 8.38 -12.71
C GLU A 76 11.61 7.08 -11.99
N TYR A 77 11.64 7.13 -10.66
CA TYR A 77 11.21 6.03 -9.80
C TYR A 77 10.06 6.47 -8.90
N TYR A 78 8.99 5.68 -8.91
CA TYR A 78 7.94 5.72 -7.92
C TYR A 78 8.33 4.77 -6.78
N LEU A 79 8.53 5.32 -5.59
CA LEU A 79 8.86 4.54 -4.40
C LEU A 79 7.62 4.42 -3.53
N ARG A 80 7.32 3.20 -3.09
CA ARG A 80 6.27 2.92 -2.12
C ARG A 80 6.87 2.24 -0.89
N TYR A 81 6.33 2.62 0.25
CA TYR A 81 6.58 2.06 1.57
C TYR A 81 5.23 1.80 2.25
N ASN A 82 5.23 1.01 3.31
CA ASN A 82 4.12 0.88 4.25
C ASN A 82 4.55 1.46 5.59
N TYR A 83 3.75 2.37 6.12
CA TYR A 83 3.89 2.89 7.49
C TYR A 83 2.99 2.07 8.41
N ARG A 84 3.60 1.35 9.35
CA ARG A 84 2.93 0.52 10.35
C ARG A 84 3.51 0.82 11.71
N SER A 85 2.65 1.02 12.70
CA SER A 85 3.08 1.23 14.08
C SER A 85 2.77 0.01 14.94
N LEU A 86 3.68 -0.32 15.86
CA LEU A 86 3.38 -1.26 16.95
C LEU A 86 2.65 -0.60 18.12
N ASP A 87 2.85 0.71 18.28
CA ASP A 87 2.22 1.50 19.34
C ASP A 87 0.77 1.87 18.97
N TYR A 88 0.43 1.84 17.67
CA TYR A 88 -0.88 2.20 17.13
C TYR A 88 -1.33 1.15 16.12
N ASP A 89 -2.20 0.23 16.54
CA ASP A 89 -2.69 -0.90 15.73
C ASP A 89 -3.54 -0.49 14.52
N PHE A 90 -4.09 0.73 14.55
CA PHE A 90 -4.85 1.34 13.45
C PHE A 90 -3.97 1.95 12.36
N VAL A 91 -2.64 2.00 12.52
CA VAL A 91 -1.71 2.54 11.53
C VAL A 91 -1.24 1.43 10.59
N ASP A 92 -1.79 1.41 9.37
CA ASP A 92 -1.29 0.61 8.23
C ASP A 92 -1.52 1.38 6.93
N GLU A 93 -0.67 2.37 6.68
CA GLU A 93 -0.91 3.36 5.63
C GLU A 93 0.17 3.32 4.54
N PRO A 94 -0.22 3.47 3.26
CA PRO A 94 0.75 3.55 2.18
C PRO A 94 1.48 4.89 2.21
N VAL A 95 2.78 4.82 1.93
CA VAL A 95 3.67 5.96 1.83
C VAL A 95 4.28 5.94 0.46
N TYR A 96 4.27 7.06 -0.26
CA TYR A 96 4.88 7.09 -1.58
C TYR A 96 5.31 8.48 -2.02
N PHE A 97 6.31 8.49 -2.89
CA PHE A 97 6.88 9.69 -3.49
C PHE A 97 7.68 9.32 -4.73
N TRP A 98 8.19 10.34 -5.41
CA TRP A 98 8.91 10.20 -6.66
C TRP A 98 10.34 10.67 -6.53
N THR A 99 11.25 9.95 -7.20
CA THR A 99 12.65 10.33 -7.31
C THR A 99 13.12 10.36 -8.76
N ASP A 100 14.15 11.16 -9.03
CA ASP A 100 14.86 11.15 -10.31
C ASP A 100 15.74 9.90 -10.47
N SER A 101 16.47 9.80 -11.57
CA SER A 101 17.37 8.65 -11.82
C SER A 101 18.55 8.53 -10.85
N LEU A 102 18.81 9.56 -10.05
CA LEU A 102 19.87 9.61 -9.03
C LEU A 102 19.33 9.37 -7.61
N GLY A 103 18.02 9.23 -7.46
CA GLY A 103 17.34 9.04 -6.18
C GLY A 103 17.01 10.35 -5.45
N ASN A 104 17.14 11.52 -6.09
CA ASN A 104 16.72 12.78 -5.47
C ASN A 104 15.19 12.90 -5.55
N VAL A 105 14.55 13.31 -4.44
CA VAL A 105 13.10 13.51 -4.40
C VAL A 105 12.70 14.66 -5.33
N ILE A 106 11.66 14.45 -6.12
CA ILE A 106 11.14 15.44 -7.07
C ILE A 106 10.15 16.36 -6.33
N PRO A 107 10.49 17.64 -6.08
CA PRO A 107 9.77 18.49 -5.12
C PRO A 107 8.36 18.91 -5.55
N ASN A 108 8.08 18.90 -6.85
CA ASN A 108 6.80 19.25 -7.45
C ASN A 108 5.90 18.03 -7.73
N LYS A 109 6.29 16.85 -7.26
CA LYS A 109 5.45 15.65 -7.26
C LYS A 109 4.92 15.38 -5.86
N GLU A 110 3.82 14.63 -5.84
CA GLU A 110 3.15 14.30 -4.59
C GLU A 110 4.04 13.45 -3.68
N ILE A 111 4.00 13.78 -2.39
CA ILE A 111 4.60 13.03 -1.30
C ILE A 111 3.46 12.70 -0.33
N VAL A 112 3.22 11.41 -0.11
CA VAL A 112 2.11 10.90 0.69
C VAL A 112 2.65 10.11 1.87
N GLY A 113 2.06 10.35 3.04
CA GLY A 113 2.30 9.56 4.25
C GLY A 113 3.65 9.79 4.95
N ILE A 114 4.30 10.95 4.73
CA ILE A 114 5.57 11.30 5.39
C ILE A 114 5.38 12.56 6.24
N PRO A 115 4.94 12.42 7.50
CA PRO A 115 4.86 13.55 8.43
C PRO A 115 6.26 14.10 8.75
N ASN A 116 6.31 15.35 9.23
CA ASN A 116 7.57 16.03 9.54
C ASN A 116 7.92 15.97 11.03
N CYS A 117 7.96 14.76 11.58
CA CYS A 117 8.07 14.52 13.02
C CYS A 117 9.40 14.96 13.62
N LEU A 118 10.45 15.13 12.80
CA LEU A 118 11.72 15.66 13.29
C LEU A 118 11.62 17.10 13.79
N TYR A 119 10.73 17.90 13.19
CA TYR A 119 10.51 19.31 13.57
C TYR A 119 9.22 19.51 14.36
N SER A 120 8.27 18.59 14.21
CA SER A 120 6.96 18.58 14.89
C SER A 120 6.67 17.16 15.40
N PRO A 121 7.33 16.72 16.49
CA PRO A 121 7.22 15.35 17.01
C PRO A 121 5.78 14.87 17.22
N GLU A 122 4.90 15.79 17.60
CA GLU A 122 3.49 15.55 17.81
C GLU A 122 2.78 14.94 16.59
N LEU A 123 3.27 15.19 15.37
CA LEU A 123 2.68 14.62 14.14
C LEU A 123 2.86 13.10 14.00
N CYS A 124 3.63 12.46 14.88
CA CYS A 124 3.82 11.01 14.95
C CYS A 124 3.30 10.41 16.27
N GLU A 125 2.71 11.21 17.15
CA GLU A 125 2.21 10.78 18.46
C GLU A 125 0.68 10.90 18.48
N TYR A 126 0.00 9.79 18.17
CA TYR A 126 -1.45 9.77 18.07
C TYR A 126 -2.07 9.42 19.42
N ALA A 127 -2.73 10.39 20.05
CA ALA A 127 -3.40 10.18 21.33
C ALA A 127 -4.85 9.70 21.17
N ILE A 128 -5.44 9.92 20.00
CA ILE A 128 -6.84 9.61 19.70
C ILE A 128 -6.90 8.32 18.91
N ASP A 129 -7.54 7.30 19.49
CA ASP A 129 -7.83 6.06 18.80
C ASP A 129 -9.14 6.14 17.99
N ARG A 130 -9.55 5.00 17.44
CA ARG A 130 -10.75 4.92 16.62
C ARG A 130 -12.02 5.20 17.43
N GLU A 131 -12.09 4.66 18.64
CA GLU A 131 -13.22 4.78 19.55
C GLU A 131 -13.37 6.23 20.03
N ASP A 132 -12.27 6.90 20.36
CA ASP A 132 -12.24 8.32 20.71
C ASP A 132 -12.71 9.20 19.55
N ALA A 133 -12.20 8.94 18.33
CA ALA A 133 -12.65 9.67 17.14
C ALA A 133 -14.16 9.51 16.90
N ILE A 134 -14.72 8.31 17.15
CA ILE A 134 -16.16 8.07 17.07
C ILE A 134 -16.92 8.84 18.16
N HIS A 135 -16.40 8.91 19.39
CA HIS A 135 -17.03 9.69 20.46
C HIS A 135 -17.04 11.18 20.13
N ILE A 136 -15.91 11.73 19.68
CA ILE A 136 -15.81 13.13 19.24
C ILE A 136 -16.82 13.42 18.12
N ALA A 137 -16.92 12.55 17.11
CA ALA A 137 -17.89 12.73 16.03
C ALA A 137 -19.35 12.73 16.52
N LYS A 138 -19.69 11.93 17.53
CA LYS A 138 -21.03 11.94 18.15
C LYS A 138 -21.29 13.24 18.90
N ASP A 139 -20.33 13.69 19.70
CA ASP A 139 -20.44 14.90 20.52
C ASP A 139 -20.56 16.16 19.63
N GLU A 140 -19.88 16.14 18.48
CA GLU A 140 -19.97 17.17 17.44
C GLU A 140 -21.25 17.07 16.60
N GLY A 141 -22.14 16.13 16.91
CA GLY A 141 -23.43 15.96 16.25
C GLY A 141 -23.29 15.58 14.78
N LEU A 142 -22.33 14.73 14.41
CA LEU A 142 -22.32 14.11 13.09
C LEU A 142 -23.60 13.28 12.93
N ALA A 143 -24.33 13.47 11.83
CA ALA A 143 -25.59 12.75 11.61
C ALA A 143 -25.37 11.23 11.61
N LYS A 144 -26.34 10.47 12.14
CA LYS A 144 -26.34 9.01 11.94
C LYS A 144 -26.65 8.69 10.47
N GLY A 145 -25.84 7.83 9.88
CA GLY A 145 -26.03 7.40 8.50
C GLY A 145 -27.15 6.37 8.33
N VAL A 146 -27.54 6.12 7.09
CA VAL A 146 -28.33 4.94 6.69
C VAL A 146 -27.53 3.64 6.77
N ARG A 147 -26.20 3.76 6.93
CA ARG A 147 -25.26 2.69 7.26
C ARG A 147 -24.42 3.12 8.48
N GLU A 148 -23.63 2.19 8.99
CA GLU A 148 -22.58 2.53 9.95
C GLU A 148 -21.62 3.55 9.35
N TRP A 149 -21.05 4.39 10.22
CA TRP A 149 -20.04 5.35 9.79
C TRP A 149 -18.82 4.62 9.26
N ASP A 150 -18.32 5.09 8.12
CA ASP A 150 -17.01 4.69 7.63
C ASP A 150 -15.97 5.54 8.36
N VAL A 151 -15.08 4.87 9.10
CA VAL A 151 -14.10 5.49 10.00
C VAL A 151 -12.73 5.02 9.56
N SER A 152 -11.90 5.95 9.11
CA SER A 152 -10.58 5.67 8.54
C SER A 152 -9.52 6.59 9.11
N PHE A 153 -8.36 6.03 9.46
CA PHE A 153 -7.15 6.78 9.74
C PHE A 153 -6.37 6.90 8.43
N ARG A 154 -6.11 8.11 7.94
CA ARG A 154 -5.50 8.29 6.60
C ARG A 154 -4.73 9.59 6.42
N TRP A 155 -3.82 9.60 5.46
CA TRP A 155 -3.11 10.82 5.07
C TRP A 155 -4.03 11.86 4.41
N ASN A 156 -3.96 13.11 4.85
CA ASN A 156 -4.57 14.25 4.18
C ASN A 156 -3.48 15.08 3.48
N ALA A 157 -3.51 15.11 2.13
CA ALA A 157 -2.49 15.79 1.33
C ALA A 157 -2.52 17.33 1.47
N GLU A 158 -3.68 17.93 1.77
CA GLU A 158 -3.81 19.38 1.96
C GLU A 158 -3.17 19.80 3.29
N LEU A 159 -3.44 19.05 4.35
CA LEU A 159 -2.91 19.30 5.69
C LEU A 159 -1.48 18.77 5.88
N LYS A 160 -1.05 17.84 5.03
CA LYS A 160 0.21 17.11 5.14
C LYS A 160 0.38 16.42 6.50
N SER A 161 -0.71 15.82 6.98
CA SER A 161 -0.78 15.10 8.24
C SER A 161 -1.76 13.93 8.13
N TYR A 162 -1.66 12.99 9.06
CA TYR A 162 -2.68 11.96 9.24
C TYR A 162 -3.91 12.55 9.95
N ILE A 163 -5.09 12.04 9.58
CA ILE A 163 -6.37 12.42 10.17
C ILE A 163 -7.21 11.19 10.47
N TRP A 164 -8.08 11.30 11.46
CA TRP A 164 -9.30 10.51 11.50
C TRP A 164 -10.32 11.13 10.54
N HIS A 165 -10.81 10.35 9.60
CA HIS A 165 -11.84 10.74 8.66
C HIS A 165 -13.07 9.86 8.85
N ILE A 166 -14.18 10.49 9.24
CA ILE A 166 -15.44 9.80 9.52
C ILE A 166 -16.49 10.30 8.53
N LEU A 167 -17.03 9.36 7.76
CA LEU A 167 -18.06 9.57 6.75
C LEU A 167 -19.39 9.01 7.22
N SER A 168 -20.41 9.85 7.18
CA SER A 168 -21.80 9.48 7.42
C SER A 168 -22.61 9.61 6.13
N THR A 169 -23.00 8.49 5.53
CA THR A 169 -23.94 8.47 4.41
C THR A 169 -25.36 8.62 4.94
N THR A 170 -25.97 9.79 4.79
CA THR A 170 -27.33 10.07 5.31
C THR A 170 -28.43 9.71 4.31
N TRP A 171 -28.08 9.54 3.04
CA TRP A 171 -28.98 9.09 2.00
C TRP A 171 -28.20 8.47 0.84
N GLU A 172 -28.72 7.39 0.27
CA GLU A 172 -28.19 6.79 -0.94
C GLU A 172 -29.29 6.11 -1.75
N ILE A 173 -29.09 6.02 -3.07
CA ILE A 173 -29.98 5.29 -3.98
C ILE A 173 -29.19 4.75 -5.16
N GLY A 174 -29.73 3.70 -5.78
CA GLY A 174 -29.18 3.11 -6.99
C GLY A 174 -27.99 2.20 -6.72
N SER A 175 -27.37 1.75 -7.81
CA SER A 175 -26.18 0.89 -7.80
C SER A 175 -25.40 1.08 -9.10
N GLY A 176 -24.11 0.73 -9.08
CA GLY A 176 -23.23 0.90 -10.24
C GLY A 176 -23.17 2.36 -10.71
N ASP A 177 -23.29 2.57 -12.03
CA ASP A 177 -23.18 3.89 -12.67
C ASP A 177 -24.31 4.87 -12.28
N ASN A 178 -25.39 4.38 -11.69
CA ASN A 178 -26.52 5.21 -11.23
C ASN A 178 -26.51 5.45 -9.72
N TYR A 179 -25.39 5.14 -9.04
CA TYR A 179 -25.27 5.35 -7.61
C TYR A 179 -25.24 6.84 -7.27
N LYS A 180 -26.14 7.27 -6.41
CA LYS A 180 -26.18 8.63 -5.86
C LYS A 180 -26.21 8.54 -4.35
N ALA A 181 -25.48 9.44 -3.70
CA ALA A 181 -25.43 9.49 -2.26
C ALA A 181 -25.16 10.91 -1.78
N LYS A 182 -25.56 11.20 -0.55
CA LYS A 182 -25.15 12.40 0.16
C LYS A 182 -24.99 12.10 1.63
N GLY A 183 -24.27 12.96 2.32
CA GLY A 183 -23.96 12.75 3.71
C GLY A 183 -23.18 13.89 4.32
N GLU A 184 -22.63 13.61 5.49
CA GLU A 184 -21.74 14.47 6.23
C GLU A 184 -20.39 13.78 6.40
N GLU A 185 -19.33 14.57 6.52
CA GLU A 185 -18.02 14.11 6.92
C GLU A 185 -17.46 15.00 8.02
N ILE A 186 -16.62 14.40 8.86
CA ILE A 186 -15.81 15.10 9.85
C ILE A 186 -14.36 14.61 9.77
N MET A 187 -13.43 15.55 9.90
CA MET A 187 -12.00 15.30 9.98
C MET A 187 -11.53 15.71 11.37
N ILE A 188 -10.87 14.80 12.07
CA ILE A 188 -10.41 14.97 13.44
C ILE A 188 -8.89 14.79 13.47
N ASP A 189 -8.22 15.67 14.21
CA ASP A 189 -6.80 15.58 14.47
C ASP A 189 -6.50 14.39 15.42
N PRO A 190 -5.70 13.40 15.00
CA PRO A 190 -5.39 12.23 15.82
C PRO A 190 -4.49 12.55 17.02
N VAL A 191 -3.89 13.73 17.06
CA VAL A 191 -3.03 14.18 18.15
C VAL A 191 -3.86 14.84 19.25
N SER A 192 -4.70 15.82 18.89
CA SER A 192 -5.42 16.66 19.86
C SER A 192 -6.90 16.33 20.03
N GLY A 193 -7.50 15.57 19.10
CA GLY A 193 -8.95 15.38 19.03
C GLY A 193 -9.71 16.58 18.47
N SER A 194 -9.00 17.63 18.03
CA SER A 194 -9.63 18.82 17.46
C SER A 194 -10.34 18.51 16.15
N VAL A 195 -11.54 19.07 15.97
CA VAL A 195 -12.24 19.02 14.69
C VAL A 195 -11.57 19.95 13.69
N LEU A 196 -10.95 19.37 12.68
CA LEU A 196 -10.26 20.08 11.60
C LEU A 196 -11.25 20.57 10.54
N LYS A 197 -12.31 19.78 10.30
CA LYS A 197 -13.32 20.06 9.27
C LYS A 197 -14.60 19.30 9.54
N LYS A 198 -15.75 19.92 9.29
CA LYS A 198 -17.06 19.26 9.19
C LYS A 198 -17.82 19.84 8.00
N ARG A 199 -18.34 18.99 7.11
CA ARG A 199 -19.11 19.46 5.94
C ARG A 199 -20.03 18.39 5.36
N GLU A 200 -20.95 18.83 4.51
CA GLU A 200 -21.75 17.95 3.67
C GLU A 200 -20.98 17.51 2.40
N TRP A 201 -21.30 16.32 1.90
CA TRP A 201 -20.81 15.80 0.63
C TRP A 201 -21.96 15.20 -0.19
N GLN A 202 -21.77 15.10 -1.51
CA GLN A 202 -22.75 14.49 -2.42
C GLN A 202 -22.06 13.85 -3.64
N ILE A 203 -22.63 12.73 -4.11
CA ILE A 203 -22.36 12.06 -5.37
C ILE A 203 -23.62 12.20 -6.24
N ARG A 204 -23.46 12.71 -7.46
CA ARG A 204 -24.58 13.11 -8.34
C ARG A 204 -24.87 12.11 -9.45
#